data_AF-A0A2E5BRZ9-F1
#
_entry.id   AF-A0A2E5BRZ9-F1
#
_cell.length_a   1.000
_cell.length_b   1.000
_cell.length_c   1.000
_cell.angle_alpha   90.00
_cell.angle_beta   90.00
_cell.angle_gamma   90.00
#
_symmetry.space_group_name_H-M   'P 1'
#
loop_
_entity.id
_entity.type
_entity.pdbx_description
1 polymer ?
#
loop_
_entity_poly.entity_id
_entity_poly.type
_entity_poly.pdbx_seq_one_letter_code
_entity_poly.pdbx_strand_id
1 'polypeptide(L)' 'LAVEAAAFYAIPFQREHLMGIADEAPVGPAYAVSVTSAYNFGRAASIYGGSNEIQRNVIAKAVLGL' A
#
# COMPACT_ATOMS: atom_id res chain seq x y z
N LEU A 1 -8.04 -7.08 0.21
CA LEU A 1 -8.14 -7.77 1.52
C LEU A 1 -7.97 -6.83 2.73
N ALA A 2 -6.77 -6.29 3.04
CA ALA A 2 -6.58 -5.55 4.31
C ALA A 2 -7.39 -4.23 4.40
N VAL A 3 -7.47 -3.46 3.31
CA VAL A 3 -8.29 -2.23 3.25
C VAL A 3 -9.78 -2.55 3.36
N GLU A 4 -10.23 -3.62 2.68
CA GLU A 4 -11.64 -4.07 2.75
C GLU A 4 -12.00 -4.59 4.15
N ALA A 5 -11.08 -5.34 4.78
CA ALA A 5 -11.26 -5.87 6.13
C ALA A 5 -11.29 -4.76 7.20
N ALA A 6 -10.60 -3.64 6.98
CA ALA A 6 -10.68 -2.47 7.84
C ALA A 6 -12.00 -1.69 7.70
N ALA A 7 -12.78 -1.94 6.64
CA ALA A 7 -14.10 -1.36 6.39
C ALA A 7 -14.10 0.18 6.61
N PHE A 8 -14.98 0.69 7.47
CA PHE A 8 -15.13 2.11 7.76
C PHE A 8 -13.86 2.75 8.35
N TYR A 9 -12.99 1.97 9.00
CA TYR A 9 -11.72 2.47 9.55
C TYR A 9 -10.64 2.73 8.48
N ALA A 10 -10.87 2.33 7.22
CA ALA A 10 -9.98 2.65 6.10
C ALA A 10 -10.21 4.06 5.52
N ILE A 11 -11.32 4.72 5.88
CA ILE A 11 -11.74 6.03 5.35
C ILE A 11 -10.94 7.19 5.98
N PRO A 12 -10.76 7.27 7.32
CA PRO A 12 -10.10 8.41 7.94
C PRO A 12 -8.62 8.48 7.56
N PHE A 13 -8.18 9.66 7.12
CA PHE A 13 -6.77 9.91 6.88
C PHE A 13 -6.10 10.51 8.13
N GLN A 14 -5.55 9.65 8.97
CA GLN A 14 -4.97 10.00 10.27
C GLN A 14 -3.46 10.30 10.16
N ARG A 15 -3.11 11.47 9.61
CA ARG A 15 -1.71 11.81 9.27
C ARG A 15 -0.76 11.79 10.47
N GLU A 16 -1.17 12.34 11.60
CA GLU A 16 -0.32 12.42 12.80
C GLU A 16 -0.02 11.02 13.36
N HIS A 17 -1.00 10.12 13.31
CA HIS A 17 -0.81 8.71 13.66
C HIS A 17 0.13 7.99 12.70
N LEU A 18 0.03 8.27 11.39
CA LEU A 18 0.97 7.74 10.39
C LEU A 18 2.40 8.26 10.59
N MET A 19 2.55 9.47 11.13
CA MET A 19 3.83 10.11 11.43
C MET A 19 4.36 9.77 12.83
N GLY A 20 3.57 9.08 13.66
CA GLY A 20 3.94 8.72 15.04
C GLY A 20 4.03 9.92 15.99
N ILE A 21 3.30 11.01 15.71
CA ILE A 21 3.32 12.25 16.49
C ILE A 21 1.97 12.59 17.12
N ALA A 22 0.99 11.69 17.04
CA ALA A 22 -0.32 11.87 17.65
C ALA A 22 -0.26 11.56 19.16
N ASP A 23 -0.85 12.43 19.97
CA ASP A 23 -1.00 12.23 21.42
C ASP A 23 -2.32 11.53 21.80
N GLU A 24 -3.25 11.46 20.87
CA GLU A 24 -4.57 10.84 21.04
C GLU A 24 -4.62 9.41 20.48
N ALA A 25 -5.70 8.68 20.80
CA ALA A 25 -5.90 7.34 20.29
C ALA A 25 -6.39 7.38 18.83
N PRO A 26 -6.02 6.38 17.99
CA PRO A 26 -6.47 6.34 16.61
C PRO A 26 -7.97 6.08 16.53
N VAL A 27 -8.58 6.61 15.47
CA VAL A 27 -9.91 6.21 15.04
C VAL A 27 -9.84 4.77 14.55
N GLY A 28 -10.37 3.86 15.38
CA GLY A 28 -10.41 2.43 15.10
C GLY A 28 -9.19 1.65 15.58
N PRO A 29 -9.07 0.38 15.15
CA PRO A 29 -7.94 -0.47 15.53
C PRO A 29 -6.60 0.10 15.04
N ALA A 30 -5.54 -0.07 15.84
CA ALA A 30 -4.21 0.44 15.50
C ALA A 30 -3.69 -0.03 14.13
N TYR A 31 -3.99 -1.27 13.74
CA TYR A 31 -3.58 -1.79 12.42
C TYR A 31 -4.24 -1.04 11.25
N ALA A 32 -5.43 -0.45 11.44
CA ALA A 32 -6.20 0.20 10.38
C ALA A 32 -5.60 1.56 9.98
N VAL A 33 -4.76 2.16 10.81
CA VAL A 33 -4.13 3.47 10.55
C VAL A 33 -3.33 3.47 9.25
N SER A 34 -2.61 2.37 8.95
CA SER A 34 -1.67 2.32 7.83
C SER A 34 -2.17 1.57 6.60
N VAL A 35 -3.26 0.79 6.68
CA VAL A 35 -3.68 -0.12 5.60
C VAL A 35 -3.92 0.59 4.27
N THR A 36 -4.59 1.74 4.29
CA THR A 36 -4.91 2.51 3.07
C THR A 36 -3.65 3.10 2.45
N SER A 37 -2.74 3.64 3.28
CA SER A 37 -1.48 4.20 2.81
C SER A 37 -0.58 3.12 2.21
N ALA A 38 -0.44 1.98 2.88
CA ALA A 38 0.33 0.84 2.40
C ALA A 38 -0.22 0.29 1.07
N TYR A 39 -1.54 0.17 0.94
CA TYR A 39 -2.17 -0.28 -0.31
C TYR A 39 -1.92 0.70 -1.47
N ASN A 40 -2.12 1.99 -1.24
CA ASN A 40 -1.89 3.02 -2.26
C ASN A 40 -0.43 3.10 -2.67
N PHE A 41 0.49 3.00 -1.71
CA PHE A 41 1.93 2.97 -1.98
C PHE A 41 2.31 1.72 -2.79
N GLY A 42 1.79 0.54 -2.45
CA GLY A 42 2.04 -0.68 -3.22
C GLY A 42 1.57 -0.56 -4.68
N ARG A 43 0.42 0.10 -4.92
CA ARG A 43 -0.04 0.39 -6.28
C ARG A 43 0.88 1.37 -7.00
N ALA A 44 1.29 2.45 -6.34
CA ALA A 44 2.23 3.41 -6.91
C ALA A 44 3.57 2.74 -7.26
N ALA A 45 4.08 1.89 -6.38
CA ALA A 45 5.34 1.14 -6.57
C ALA A 45 5.34 0.28 -7.83
N SER A 46 4.21 -0.35 -8.16
CA SER A 46 4.07 -1.12 -9.40
C SER A 46 4.05 -0.28 -10.68
N ILE A 47 4.00 1.05 -10.57
CA ILE A 47 4.02 1.99 -11.70
C ILE A 47 5.42 2.58 -11.82
N TYR A 48 5.91 3.22 -10.75
CA TYR A 48 7.22 3.89 -10.79
C TYR A 48 8.41 2.92 -10.74
N GLY A 49 8.24 1.73 -10.15
CA GLY A 49 9.26 0.67 -10.12
C GLY A 49 9.39 -0.12 -11.42
N GLY A 50 8.75 0.36 -12.48
CA GLY A 50 8.53 -0.37 -13.73
C GLY A 50 7.19 -1.10 -13.67
N SER A 51 6.35 -0.86 -14.68
CA SER A 51 5.05 -1.53 -14.81
C SER A 51 5.21 -3.04 -14.67
N ASN A 52 4.34 -3.66 -13.87
CA ASN A 52 4.29 -5.12 -13.72
C ASN A 52 4.28 -5.86 -15.08
N GLU A 53 3.69 -5.27 -16.11
CA GLU A 53 3.69 -5.84 -17.46
C GLU A 53 5.09 -5.85 -18.10
N ILE A 54 5.81 -4.73 -18.00
CA ILE A 54 7.17 -4.61 -18.52
C ILE A 54 8.10 -5.54 -17.74
N GLN A 55 8.00 -5.56 -16.41
CA GLN A 55 8.83 -6.44 -15.59
C GLN A 55 8.60 -7.92 -15.92
N ARG A 56 7.34 -8.35 -16.11
CA ARG A 56 7.05 -9.72 -16.56
C ARG A 56 7.67 -10.03 -17.92
N ASN A 57 7.63 -9.10 -18.87
CA ASN A 57 8.24 -9.29 -20.18
C ASN A 57 9.77 -9.37 -20.13
N VAL A 58 10.42 -8.55 -19.31
CA VAL A 58 11.88 -8.61 -19.09
C VAL A 58 12.26 -9.96 -18.49
N ILE A 59 11.55 -10.42 -17.45
CA ILE A 59 11.77 -11.73 -16.84
C ILE A 59 11.54 -12.85 -17.86
N ALA A 60 10.47 -12.78 -18.66
CA ALA A 60 10.18 -13.77 -19.68
C ALA A 60 11.32 -13.86 -20.72
N LYS A 61 11.85 -12.74 -21.19
CA LYS A 61 13.01 -12.72 -22.10
C LYS A 61 14.25 -13.34 -21.46
N ALA A 62 14.55 -12.98 -20.21
CA ALA A 62 15.69 -13.53 -19.47
C ALA A 62 15.58 -15.06 -19.28
N VAL A 63 14.39 -15.58 -18.99
CA VAL A 63 14.14 -17.02 -18.84
C VAL A 63 14.20 -17.76 -20.19
N LEU A 64 13.69 -17.14 -21.26
CA LEU A 64 13.64 -17.73 -22.61
C LEU A 64 14.94 -17.54 -23.41
N GLY A 65 15.89 -16.76 -22.93
CA GLY A 65 17.15 -16.46 -23.64
C GLY A 65 16.98 -15.61 -24.89
N LEU A 66 15.96 -14.75 -24.91
CA LEU A 66 15.62 -13.84 -26.02
C LEU A 66 16.25 -12.45 -25.88
#